data_AF-A0A954TP83-F1
#
_entry.id   AF-A0A954TP83-F1
#
_cell.length_a   1.000
_cell.length_b   1.000
_cell.length_c   1.000
_cell.angle_alpha   90.00
_cell.angle_beta   90.00
_cell.angle_gamma   90.00
#
_symmetry.space_group_name_H-M   'P 1'
#
loop_
_entity.id
_entity.type
_entity.pdbx_description
1 polymer ?
#
loop_
_entity_poly.entity_id
_entity_poly.type
_entity_poly.pdbx_seq_one_letter_code
_entity_poly.pdbx_strand_id
1 'polypeptide(L)'
;YQLISGERRLRATIHAGLDTIRAEVREADDRLVAELAIIENLQRKDLSPIEKALSFKRYIEEHQCKQDDLARRLSIDRSTIANLMRLLELPQSVLDMLQAGKITAGHARALLPIGDEHVQIATAKKIMDEKISVRATETLVADMLKAEEDQETGRKVTNATRQKRRQTSPHLEAMQQEFRMVFGTKVEIKSSSRGRGKITIHFSDGEEFERLRTLLTQDSRPKLRVAG
;
A
#
# COMPACT_ATOMS: atom_id res chain seq x y z
N TYR A 1 -35.35 -8.82 -19.15
CA TYR A 1 -34.94 -8.90 -17.73
C TYR A 1 -33.46 -9.23 -17.69
N GLN A 2 -32.69 -8.56 -16.83
CA GLN A 2 -31.30 -8.90 -16.54
C GLN A 2 -31.24 -9.59 -15.19
N LEU A 3 -30.49 -10.70 -15.09
CA LEU A 3 -30.30 -11.37 -13.80
C LEU A 3 -29.32 -10.54 -12.96
N ILE A 4 -29.84 -9.96 -11.87
CA ILE A 4 -29.04 -9.20 -10.90
C ILE A 4 -28.36 -10.15 -9.90
N SER A 5 -29.12 -11.13 -9.41
CA SER A 5 -28.71 -12.07 -8.36
C SER A 5 -29.41 -13.41 -8.52
N GLY A 6 -28.77 -14.50 -8.08
CA GLY A 6 -29.36 -15.84 -8.08
C GLY A 6 -28.91 -16.78 -9.19
N GLU A 7 -27.72 -16.57 -9.78
CA GLU A 7 -27.14 -17.41 -10.85
C GLU A 7 -27.19 -18.92 -10.54
N ARG A 8 -26.92 -19.31 -9.28
CA ARG A 8 -27.02 -20.73 -8.85
C ARG A 8 -28.43 -21.28 -8.95
N ARG A 9 -29.44 -20.49 -8.57
CA ARG A 9 -30.84 -20.92 -8.63
C ARG A 9 -31.31 -20.98 -10.08
N LEU A 10 -30.91 -20.01 -10.91
CA LEU A 10 -31.19 -20.04 -12.35
C LEU A 10 -30.60 -21.29 -12.99
N ARG A 11 -29.31 -21.60 -12.74
CA ARG A 11 -28.68 -22.83 -13.25
C ARG A 11 -29.38 -24.09 -12.77
N ALA A 12 -29.77 -24.16 -11.50
CA ALA A 12 -30.50 -25.31 -10.96
C ALA A 12 -31.87 -25.50 -11.62
N THR A 13 -32.62 -24.42 -11.86
CA THR A 13 -33.90 -24.45 -12.56
C THR A 13 -33.75 -24.93 -14.01
N ILE A 14 -32.70 -24.47 -14.70
CA ILE A 14 -32.35 -24.95 -16.05
C ILE A 14 -32.03 -26.45 -16.03
N HIS A 15 -31.22 -26.91 -15.07
CA HIS A 15 -30.88 -28.33 -14.94
C HIS A 15 -32.10 -29.20 -14.59
N ALA A 16 -33.07 -28.64 -13.87
CA ALA A 16 -34.33 -29.29 -13.53
C ALA A 16 -35.35 -29.31 -14.69
N GLY A 17 -35.03 -28.69 -15.85
CA GLY A 17 -35.92 -28.64 -17.01
C GLY A 17 -37.18 -27.79 -16.80
N LEU A 18 -37.13 -26.83 -15.88
CA LEU A 18 -38.24 -25.93 -15.60
C LEU A 18 -38.17 -24.70 -16.51
N ASP A 19 -39.25 -24.45 -17.26
CA ASP A 19 -39.34 -23.32 -18.20
C ASP A 19 -39.48 -21.96 -17.51
N THR A 20 -39.87 -21.94 -16.23
CA THR A 20 -40.11 -20.71 -15.47
C THR A 20 -39.44 -20.73 -14.11
N ILE A 21 -38.99 -19.56 -13.66
CA ILE A 21 -38.41 -19.34 -12.34
C ILE A 21 -39.15 -18.20 -11.64
N ARG A 22 -39.44 -18.37 -10.35
CA ARG A 22 -39.96 -17.28 -9.52
C ARG A 22 -38.84 -16.26 -9.32
N ALA A 23 -39.03 -15.07 -9.88
CA ALA A 23 -38.14 -13.93 -9.71
C ALA A 23 -38.91 -12.73 -9.16
N GLU A 24 -38.22 -11.88 -8.39
CA GLU A 24 -38.73 -10.57 -8.00
C GLU A 24 -38.28 -9.56 -9.06
N VAL A 25 -39.23 -8.96 -9.76
CA VAL A 25 -38.93 -7.94 -10.78
C VAL A 25 -38.86 -6.59 -10.10
N ARG A 26 -37.72 -5.92 -10.22
CA ARG A 26 -37.52 -4.54 -9.78
C ARG A 26 -37.04 -3.70 -10.96
N GLU A 27 -37.56 -2.49 -11.09
CA GLU A 27 -36.95 -1.47 -11.94
C GLU A 27 -35.69 -0.98 -11.23
N ALA A 28 -34.54 -1.19 -11.86
CA ALA A 28 -33.24 -0.76 -11.35
C ALA A 28 -32.44 -0.19 -12.52
N ASP A 29 -31.83 0.97 -12.28
CA ASP A 29 -30.79 1.51 -13.15
C ASP A 29 -29.59 0.55 -13.15
N ASP A 30 -28.86 0.43 -14.26
CA ASP A 30 -27.72 -0.49 -14.43
C ASP A 30 -26.69 -0.32 -13.31
N ARG A 31 -26.56 0.92 -12.81
CA ARG A 31 -25.72 1.25 -11.67
C ARG A 31 -26.20 0.62 -10.36
N LEU A 32 -27.50 0.64 -10.09
CA LEU A 32 -28.07 0.01 -8.88
C LEU A 32 -27.96 -1.52 -8.96
N VAL A 33 -28.11 -2.09 -10.16
CA VAL A 33 -27.86 -3.52 -10.42
C VAL A 33 -26.43 -3.91 -10.03
N ALA A 34 -25.45 -3.12 -10.49
CA ALA A 34 -24.04 -3.35 -10.15
C ALA A 34 -23.77 -3.21 -8.64
N GLU A 35 -24.35 -2.21 -7.97
CA GLU A 35 -24.24 -2.03 -6.51
C GLU A 35 -24.78 -3.25 -5.74
N LEU A 36 -25.95 -3.75 -6.12
CA LEU A 36 -26.58 -4.91 -5.48
C LEU A 36 -25.74 -6.18 -5.66
N ALA A 37 -25.17 -6.40 -6.84
CA ALA A 37 -24.28 -7.52 -7.12
C ALA A 37 -23.02 -7.49 -6.25
N ILE A 38 -22.46 -6.29 -6.01
CA ILE A 38 -21.30 -6.11 -5.12
C ILE A 38 -21.66 -6.44 -3.67
N ILE A 39 -22.83 -6.01 -3.18
CA ILE A 39 -23.28 -6.29 -1.80
C ILE A 39 -23.44 -7.80 -1.58
N GLU A 40 -24.07 -8.52 -2.51
CA GLU A 40 -24.21 -9.98 -2.43
C GLU A 40 -22.83 -10.66 -2.40
N ASN A 41 -21.94 -10.27 -3.32
CA ASN A 41 -20.58 -10.80 -3.41
C ASN A 41 -19.74 -10.51 -2.15
N LEU A 42 -19.98 -9.39 -1.47
CA LEU A 42 -19.31 -9.07 -0.21
C LEU A 42 -19.68 -10.07 0.90
N GLN A 43 -20.94 -10.50 0.96
CA GLN A 43 -21.45 -11.45 1.95
C GLN A 43 -21.04 -12.90 1.67
N ARG A 44 -20.60 -13.20 0.45
CA ARG A 44 -20.09 -14.52 0.06
C ARG A 44 -18.78 -14.86 0.78
N LYS A 45 -18.76 -16.02 1.43
CA LYS A 45 -17.59 -16.57 2.12
C LYS A 45 -16.62 -17.27 1.17
N ASP A 46 -17.10 -17.72 0.02
CA ASP A 46 -16.34 -18.42 -1.01
C ASP A 46 -15.58 -17.48 -1.95
N LEU A 47 -15.93 -16.19 -1.97
CA LEU A 47 -15.28 -15.21 -2.82
C LEU A 47 -14.00 -14.68 -2.15
N SER A 48 -12.89 -14.75 -2.89
CA SER A 48 -11.57 -14.30 -2.42
C SER A 48 -11.56 -12.80 -2.15
N PRO A 49 -10.81 -12.31 -1.12
CA PRO A 49 -10.60 -10.88 -0.91
C PRO A 49 -10.14 -10.12 -2.15
N ILE A 50 -9.37 -10.78 -3.02
CA ILE A 50 -8.86 -10.22 -4.29
C ILE A 50 -10.00 -9.99 -5.28
N GLU A 51 -10.92 -10.94 -5.41
CA GLU A 51 -12.07 -10.84 -6.31
C GLU A 51 -13.01 -9.71 -5.86
N LYS A 52 -13.23 -9.57 -4.54
CA LYS A 52 -13.98 -8.44 -3.96
C LYS A 52 -13.32 -7.11 -4.29
N ALA A 53 -12.00 -7.01 -4.13
CA ALA A 53 -11.23 -5.81 -4.45
C ALA A 53 -11.32 -5.44 -5.94
N LEU A 54 -11.21 -6.43 -6.83
CA LEU A 54 -11.37 -6.23 -8.28
C LEU A 54 -12.79 -5.75 -8.63
N SER A 55 -13.81 -6.24 -7.95
CA SER A 55 -15.19 -5.79 -8.15
C SER A 55 -15.36 -4.31 -7.79
N PHE A 56 -14.76 -3.85 -6.69
CA PHE A 56 -14.78 -2.43 -6.32
C PHE A 56 -14.01 -1.57 -7.33
N LYS A 57 -12.82 -2.01 -7.75
CA LYS A 57 -11.99 -1.32 -8.73
C LYS A 57 -12.75 -1.13 -10.05
N ARG A 58 -13.36 -2.19 -10.58
CA ARG A 58 -14.17 -2.15 -11.80
C ARG A 58 -15.33 -1.17 -11.70
N TYR A 59 -16.10 -1.23 -10.61
CA TYR A 59 -17.22 -0.31 -10.40
C TYR A 59 -16.77 1.16 -10.37
N ILE A 60 -15.65 1.45 -9.68
CA ILE A 60 -15.09 2.80 -9.59
C ILE A 60 -14.64 3.30 -10.97
N GLU A 61 -13.99 2.45 -11.76
CA GLU A 61 -13.52 2.78 -13.10
C GLU A 61 -14.69 2.98 -14.08
N GLU A 62 -15.69 2.09 -14.05
CA GLU A 62 -16.85 2.12 -14.93
C GLU A 62 -17.77 3.32 -14.67
N HIS A 63 -18.00 3.64 -13.40
CA HIS A 63 -18.89 4.75 -13.00
C HIS A 63 -18.15 6.04 -12.63
N GLN A 64 -16.82 6.08 -12.82
CA GLN A 64 -15.94 7.23 -12.55
C GLN A 64 -16.21 7.91 -11.19
N CYS A 65 -16.49 7.11 -10.15
CA CYS A 65 -16.85 7.63 -8.83
C CYS A 65 -15.72 7.50 -7.81
N LYS A 66 -15.76 8.26 -6.72
CA LYS A 66 -14.77 8.12 -5.65
C LYS A 66 -15.08 6.90 -4.77
N GLN A 67 -14.07 6.41 -4.07
CA GLN A 67 -14.22 5.33 -3.08
C GLN A 67 -15.26 5.69 -2.01
N ASP A 68 -15.32 6.96 -1.61
CA ASP A 68 -16.28 7.51 -0.64
C ASP A 68 -17.72 7.47 -1.14
N ASP A 69 -17.93 7.62 -2.44
CA ASP A 69 -19.25 7.55 -3.05
C ASP A 69 -19.74 6.10 -3.09
N LEU A 70 -18.84 5.18 -3.45
CA LEU A 70 -19.12 3.74 -3.42
C LEU A 70 -19.41 3.26 -1.98
N ALA A 71 -18.61 3.69 -1.00
CA ALA A 71 -18.82 3.37 0.41
C ALA A 71 -20.21 3.79 0.91
N ARG A 72 -20.61 5.04 0.60
CA ARG A 72 -21.94 5.57 0.95
C ARG A 72 -23.07 4.77 0.29
N ARG A 73 -22.93 4.45 -1.00
CA ARG A 73 -23.94 3.68 -1.75
C ARG A 73 -24.12 2.25 -1.23
N LEU A 74 -23.01 1.57 -0.91
CA LEU A 74 -23.03 0.21 -0.38
C LEU A 74 -23.32 0.16 1.13
N SER A 75 -23.38 1.30 1.82
CA SER A 75 -23.53 1.38 3.28
C SER A 75 -22.45 0.59 4.05
N ILE A 76 -21.21 0.66 3.57
CA ILE A 76 -20.04 0.03 4.22
C ILE A 76 -18.94 1.07 4.47
N ASP A 77 -18.05 0.77 5.41
CA ASP A 77 -16.94 1.67 5.73
C ASP A 77 -16.02 1.89 4.53
N ARG A 78 -15.69 3.15 4.25
CA ARG A 78 -14.69 3.54 3.25
C ARG A 78 -13.36 2.82 3.47
N SER A 79 -12.96 2.64 4.74
CA SER A 79 -11.73 1.93 5.11
C SER A 79 -11.73 0.47 4.65
N THR A 80 -12.90 -0.20 4.64
CA THR A 80 -13.02 -1.59 4.17
C THR A 80 -12.75 -1.68 2.67
N ILE A 81 -13.33 -0.77 1.88
CA ILE A 81 -13.10 -0.71 0.44
C ILE A 81 -11.63 -0.40 0.16
N ALA A 82 -11.08 0.62 0.82
CA ALA A 82 -9.68 1.02 0.67
C ALA A 82 -8.72 -0.13 1.03
N ASN A 83 -8.95 -0.81 2.15
CA ASN A 83 -8.10 -1.92 2.60
C ASN A 83 -8.11 -3.09 1.60
N LEU A 84 -9.28 -3.44 1.05
CA LEU A 84 -9.38 -4.50 0.06
C LEU A 84 -8.70 -4.11 -1.25
N MET A 85 -8.94 -2.90 -1.76
CA MET A 85 -8.30 -2.44 -3.00
C MET A 85 -6.79 -2.33 -2.89
N ARG A 86 -6.26 -1.91 -1.72
CA ARG A 86 -4.81 -1.87 -1.50
C ARG A 86 -4.15 -3.24 -1.61
N LEU A 87 -4.87 -4.33 -1.37
CA LEU A 87 -4.30 -5.68 -1.59
C LEU A 87 -3.85 -5.88 -3.04
N LEU A 88 -4.49 -5.21 -4.01
CA LEU A 88 -4.12 -5.27 -5.43
C LEU A 88 -2.77 -4.61 -5.74
N GLU A 89 -2.19 -3.87 -4.79
CA GLU A 89 -0.84 -3.29 -4.89
C GLU A 89 0.26 -4.32 -4.56
N LEU A 90 -0.10 -5.47 -3.99
CA LEU A 90 0.86 -6.50 -3.64
C LEU A 90 1.39 -7.24 -4.88
N PRO A 91 2.64 -7.75 -4.82
CA PRO A 91 3.20 -8.58 -5.88
C PRO A 91 2.35 -9.81 -6.17
N GLN A 92 2.31 -10.23 -7.43
CA GLN A 92 1.50 -11.37 -7.87
C GLN A 92 1.74 -12.63 -7.03
N SER A 93 2.99 -12.91 -6.64
CA SER A 93 3.31 -14.07 -5.80
C SER A 93 2.65 -14.03 -4.42
N VAL A 94 2.43 -12.85 -3.84
CA VAL A 94 1.73 -12.69 -2.55
C VAL A 94 0.22 -12.84 -2.75
N LEU A 95 -0.31 -12.29 -3.86
CA LEU A 95 -1.71 -12.48 -4.26
C LEU A 95 -2.05 -13.97 -4.46
N ASP A 96 -1.16 -14.72 -5.11
CA ASP A 96 -1.34 -16.17 -5.32
C ASP A 96 -1.37 -16.93 -3.98
N MET A 97 -0.54 -16.54 -3.01
CA MET A 97 -0.56 -17.13 -1.66
C MET A 97 -1.86 -16.81 -0.90
N LEU A 98 -2.38 -15.59 -1.08
CA LEU A 98 -3.66 -15.18 -0.49
C LEU A 98 -4.83 -15.94 -1.12
N GLN A 99 -4.83 -16.10 -2.45
CA GLN A 99 -5.86 -16.86 -3.18
C GLN A 99 -5.83 -18.35 -2.82
N ALA A 100 -4.64 -18.92 -2.63
CA ALA A 100 -4.47 -20.30 -2.16
C ALA A 100 -4.81 -20.49 -0.68
N GLY A 101 -5.19 -19.43 0.06
CA GLY A 101 -5.51 -19.50 1.48
C GLY A 101 -4.31 -19.78 2.39
N LYS A 102 -3.08 -19.66 1.89
CA LYS A 102 -1.84 -19.87 2.65
C LYS A 102 -1.56 -18.72 3.61
N ILE A 103 -2.01 -17.53 3.26
CA ILE A 103 -2.01 -16.34 4.11
C ILE A 103 -3.42 -15.73 4.12
N THR A 104 -3.74 -14.98 5.18
CA THR A 104 -5.03 -14.29 5.30
C THR A 104 -4.93 -12.87 4.76
N ALA A 105 -6.07 -12.22 4.52
CA ALA A 105 -6.09 -10.80 4.15
C ALA A 105 -5.40 -9.90 5.20
N GLY A 106 -5.41 -10.30 6.48
CA GLY A 106 -4.69 -9.61 7.55
C GLY A 106 -3.18 -9.67 7.37
N HIS A 107 -2.63 -10.84 7.04
CA HIS A 107 -1.21 -11.00 6.71
C HIS A 107 -0.84 -10.16 5.49
N ALA A 108 -1.63 -10.26 4.41
CA ALA A 108 -1.39 -9.51 3.18
C ALA A 108 -1.38 -7.99 3.42
N ARG A 109 -2.36 -7.47 4.19
CA ARG A 109 -2.41 -6.05 4.56
C ARG A 109 -1.18 -5.60 5.36
N ALA A 110 -0.66 -6.45 6.24
CA ALA A 110 0.51 -6.14 7.04
C ALA A 110 1.80 -6.01 6.20
N LEU A 111 1.85 -6.59 5.00
CA LEU A 111 3.01 -6.52 4.10
C LEU A 111 3.06 -5.24 3.25
N LEU A 112 1.91 -4.56 3.05
CA LEU A 112 1.83 -3.35 2.22
C LEU A 112 2.84 -2.26 2.60
N PRO A 113 3.07 -1.96 3.89
CA PRO A 113 4.01 -0.91 4.30
C PRO A 113 5.47 -1.14 3.89
N ILE A 114 5.89 -2.38 3.59
CA ILE A 114 7.28 -2.72 3.24
C ILE A 114 7.72 -2.02 1.94
N GLY A 115 6.81 -1.85 0.97
CA GLY A 115 7.07 -1.19 -0.32
C GLY A 115 7.97 -1.96 -1.30
N ASP A 116 9.01 -2.65 -0.82
CA ASP A 116 9.90 -3.47 -1.66
C ASP A 116 9.29 -4.85 -1.93
N GLU A 117 9.09 -5.17 -3.22
CA GLU A 117 8.45 -6.41 -3.66
C GLU A 117 9.22 -7.67 -3.23
N HIS A 118 10.55 -7.64 -3.27
CA HIS A 118 11.37 -8.80 -2.89
C HIS A 118 11.26 -9.08 -1.39
N VAL A 119 11.29 -8.04 -0.57
CA VAL A 119 11.13 -8.16 0.89
C VAL A 119 9.71 -8.59 1.24
N GLN A 120 8.68 -8.10 0.55
CA GLN A 120 7.29 -8.55 0.72
C GLN A 120 7.13 -10.05 0.44
N ILE A 121 7.68 -10.53 -0.69
CA ILE A 121 7.60 -11.95 -1.07
C ILE A 121 8.37 -12.83 -0.06
N ALA A 122 9.57 -12.41 0.35
CA ALA A 122 10.37 -13.14 1.32
C ALA A 122 9.66 -13.23 2.68
N THR A 123 9.07 -12.13 3.13
CA THR A 123 8.33 -12.07 4.40
C THR A 123 7.05 -12.89 4.33
N ALA A 124 6.32 -12.86 3.21
CA ALA A 124 5.14 -13.72 2.97
C ALA A 124 5.47 -15.22 3.07
N LYS A 125 6.58 -15.65 2.48
CA LYS A 125 7.07 -17.04 2.59
C LYS A 125 7.39 -17.40 4.03
N LYS A 126 8.11 -16.52 4.74
CA LYS A 126 8.42 -16.72 6.16
C LYS A 126 7.17 -16.88 7.01
N ILE A 127 6.14 -16.04 6.81
CA ILE A 127 4.86 -16.14 7.53
C ILE A 127 4.19 -17.50 7.30
N MET A 128 4.22 -17.98 6.06
CA MET A 128 3.67 -19.28 5.68
C MET A 128 4.44 -20.44 6.34
N ASP A 129 5.77 -20.42 6.26
CA ASP A 129 6.64 -21.49 6.75
C ASP A 129 6.61 -21.58 8.29
N GLU A 130 6.66 -20.43 8.97
CA GLU A 130 6.68 -20.35 10.44
C GLU A 130 5.26 -20.26 11.06
N LYS A 131 4.20 -20.26 10.24
CA LYS A 131 2.79 -20.12 10.66
C LYS A 131 2.57 -18.93 11.62
N ILE A 132 3.17 -17.80 11.27
CA ILE A 132 3.14 -16.58 12.10
C ILE A 132 1.70 -16.05 12.17
N SER A 133 1.28 -15.60 13.35
CA SER A 133 -0.04 -14.97 13.50
C SER A 133 -0.10 -13.58 12.85
N VAL A 134 -1.31 -13.08 12.57
CA VAL A 134 -1.49 -11.73 12.00
C VAL A 134 -0.86 -10.66 12.88
N ARG A 135 -1.07 -10.74 14.20
CA ARG A 135 -0.49 -9.78 15.15
C ARG A 135 1.04 -9.84 15.15
N ALA A 136 1.61 -11.04 15.17
CA ALA A 136 3.07 -11.21 15.12
C ALA A 136 3.64 -10.75 13.77
N THR A 137 2.88 -10.87 12.68
CA THR A 137 3.25 -10.33 11.36
C THR A 137 3.28 -8.80 11.40
N GLU A 138 2.26 -8.16 11.97
CA GLU A 138 2.24 -6.70 12.14
C GLU A 138 3.44 -6.21 12.98
N THR A 139 3.77 -6.91 14.06
CA THR A 139 4.97 -6.62 14.86
C THR A 139 6.25 -6.81 14.06
N LEU A 140 6.40 -7.92 13.34
CA LEU A 140 7.58 -8.21 12.52
C LEU A 140 7.81 -7.11 11.47
N VAL A 141 6.76 -6.69 10.77
CA VAL A 141 6.86 -5.64 9.75
C VAL A 141 7.15 -4.28 10.41
N ALA A 142 6.52 -3.96 11.54
CA ALA A 142 6.80 -2.73 12.26
C ALA A 142 8.26 -2.68 12.75
N ASP A 143 8.82 -3.79 13.21
CA ASP A 143 10.22 -3.88 13.63
C ASP A 143 11.19 -3.81 12.44
N MET A 144 10.83 -4.39 11.28
CA MET A 144 11.58 -4.24 10.04
C MET A 144 11.65 -2.77 9.60
N LEU A 145 10.50 -2.09 9.58
CA LEU A 145 10.41 -0.68 9.20
C LEU A 145 11.15 0.22 10.18
N LYS A 146 11.05 -0.04 11.49
CA LYS A 146 11.84 0.69 12.49
C LYS A 146 13.34 0.44 12.33
N ALA A 147 13.75 -0.78 12.01
CA ALA A 147 15.16 -1.08 11.78
C ALA A 147 15.68 -0.42 10.50
N GLU A 148 14.85 -0.30 9.46
CA GLU A 148 15.15 0.48 8.26
C GLU A 148 15.21 1.98 8.58
N GLU A 149 14.22 2.52 9.31
CA GLU A 149 14.21 3.91 9.79
C GLU A 149 15.38 4.20 10.72
N ASP A 150 15.81 3.29 11.59
CA ASP A 150 16.96 3.47 12.48
C ASP A 150 18.29 3.38 11.73
N GLN A 151 18.34 2.56 10.67
CA GLN A 151 19.47 2.54 9.73
C GLN A 151 19.50 3.79 8.84
N GLU A 152 18.33 4.37 8.57
CA GLU A 152 18.17 5.56 7.74
C GLU A 152 18.22 6.86 8.58
N THR A 153 17.91 6.89 9.87
CA THR A 153 17.94 8.09 10.72
C THR A 153 19.08 8.07 11.73
N GLY A 154 19.83 6.96 11.83
CA GLY A 154 20.94 6.79 12.78
C GLY A 154 20.52 6.81 14.25
N ARG A 155 19.21 6.79 14.56
CA ARG A 155 18.70 7.02 15.90
C ARG A 155 18.47 5.71 16.64
N LYS A 156 19.57 5.04 17.03
CA LYS A 156 19.50 3.94 18.01
C LYS A 156 18.94 4.46 19.34
N VAL A 157 17.65 4.23 19.61
CA VAL A 157 17.15 4.18 20.98
C VAL A 157 17.17 2.73 21.42
N THR A 158 17.93 2.49 22.47
CA THR A 158 18.44 1.22 22.97
C THR A 158 17.36 0.32 23.55
N ASN A 159 17.54 -1.00 23.42
CA ASN A 159 17.85 -1.82 24.59
C ASN A 159 18.61 -3.12 24.23
N ALA A 160 19.76 -3.27 24.90
CA ALA A 160 20.64 -4.41 25.11
C ALA A 160 20.40 -5.66 24.23
N THR A 161 21.29 -6.05 23.31
CA THR A 161 22.64 -6.56 23.61
C THR A 161 23.42 -6.71 22.29
N ARG A 162 24.76 -6.59 22.37
CA ARG A 162 25.76 -7.00 21.36
C ARG A 162 26.19 -5.97 20.29
N GLN A 163 27.25 -5.26 20.64
CA GLN A 163 28.50 -5.07 19.86
C GLN A 163 28.39 -4.78 18.34
N LYS A 164 28.52 -3.50 17.97
CA LYS A 164 29.72 -2.92 17.31
C LYS A 164 29.40 -1.47 16.92
N ARG A 165 30.15 -0.52 17.48
CA ARG A 165 30.15 0.88 17.06
C ARG A 165 30.69 0.95 15.62
N ARG A 166 29.92 1.53 14.70
CA ARG A 166 30.47 2.12 13.47
C ARG A 166 30.44 3.62 13.67
N GLN A 167 31.63 4.20 13.83
CA GLN A 167 31.87 5.63 13.93
C GLN A 167 31.57 6.29 12.57
N THR A 168 30.77 7.34 12.56
CA THR A 168 30.64 8.27 11.44
C THR A 168 31.97 8.98 11.22
N SER A 169 32.39 9.13 9.95
CA SER A 169 33.68 9.74 9.60
C SER A 169 33.69 11.25 9.93
N PRO A 170 34.74 11.79 10.60
CA PRO A 170 34.83 13.20 11.02
C PRO A 170 34.62 14.23 9.89
N HIS A 171 34.89 13.87 8.64
CA HIS A 171 34.73 14.76 7.48
C HIS A 171 33.26 15.05 7.13
N LEU A 172 32.36 14.08 7.33
CA LEU A 172 30.93 14.27 7.04
C LEU A 172 30.25 15.16 8.07
N GLU A 173 30.70 15.10 9.32
CA GLU A 173 30.18 15.94 10.40
C GLU A 173 30.54 17.42 10.17
N ALA A 174 31.77 17.69 9.70
CA ALA A 174 32.19 19.03 9.31
C ALA A 174 31.34 19.59 8.14
N MET A 175 31.10 18.79 7.10
CA MET A 175 30.22 19.20 5.99
C MET A 175 28.79 19.43 6.46
N GLN A 176 28.23 18.55 7.30
CA GLN A 176 26.88 18.76 7.83
C GLN A 176 26.78 20.07 8.64
N GLN A 177 27.82 20.41 9.40
CA GLN A 177 27.85 21.65 10.17
C GLN A 177 27.95 22.90 9.29
N GLU A 178 28.74 22.85 8.21
CA GLU A 178 28.83 23.93 7.23
C GLU A 178 27.48 24.17 6.54
N PHE A 179 26.84 23.10 6.06
CA PHE A 179 25.51 23.18 5.44
C PHE A 179 24.46 23.70 6.42
N ARG A 180 24.50 23.33 7.70
CA ARG A 180 23.60 23.89 8.72
C ARG A 180 23.78 25.40 8.91
N MET A 181 25.03 25.89 8.88
CA MET A 181 25.30 27.33 9.01
C MET A 181 24.77 28.12 7.81
N VAL A 182 24.86 27.56 6.59
CA VAL A 182 24.37 28.21 5.37
C VAL A 182 22.86 28.16 5.25
N PHE A 183 22.24 27.00 5.51
CA PHE A 183 20.81 26.78 5.27
C PHE A 183 19.92 27.13 6.47
N GLY A 184 20.50 27.40 7.64
CA GLY A 184 19.75 27.69 8.88
C GLY A 184 18.86 26.54 9.36
N THR A 185 18.94 25.38 8.69
CA THR A 185 18.06 24.23 8.84
C THR A 185 18.87 22.98 9.11
N LYS A 186 18.22 21.96 9.66
CA LYS A 186 18.86 20.68 9.88
C LYS A 186 19.15 20.02 8.52
N VAL A 187 20.43 19.97 8.16
CA VAL A 187 20.91 19.25 6.98
C VAL A 187 21.50 17.90 7.39
N GLU A 188 21.07 16.85 6.70
CA GLU A 188 21.59 15.50 6.82
C GLU A 188 22.27 15.09 5.51
N ILE A 189 23.58 14.86 5.59
CA ILE A 189 24.39 14.40 4.46
C ILE A 189 24.73 12.93 4.69
N LYS A 190 24.30 12.07 3.77
CA LYS A 190 24.72 10.66 3.73
C LYS A 190 25.51 10.42 2.46
N SER A 191 26.71 9.87 2.59
CA SER A 191 27.51 9.41 1.46
C SER A 191 27.74 7.90 1.55
N SER A 192 27.71 7.24 0.40
CA SER A 192 28.11 5.86 0.20
C SER A 192 29.59 5.81 -0.19
N SER A 193 30.28 4.71 0.15
CA SER A 193 31.70 4.47 -0.19
C SER A 193 32.00 4.48 -1.70
N ARG A 194 30.98 4.52 -2.55
CA ARG A 194 31.07 4.64 -4.02
C ARG A 194 30.82 6.08 -4.54
N GLY A 195 30.90 7.10 -3.70
CA GLY A 195 30.76 8.51 -4.11
C GLY A 195 29.32 8.97 -4.42
N ARG A 196 28.32 8.09 -4.27
CA ARG A 196 26.90 8.46 -4.32
C ARG A 196 26.43 8.92 -2.95
N GLY A 197 25.63 9.97 -2.89
CA GLY A 197 25.10 10.48 -1.62
C GLY A 197 23.70 11.05 -1.73
N LYS A 198 23.07 11.27 -0.59
CA LYS A 198 21.77 11.92 -0.42
C LYS A 198 21.94 13.05 0.57
N ILE A 199 21.51 14.26 0.20
CA ILE A 199 21.41 15.41 1.09
C ILE A 199 19.93 15.60 1.38
N THR A 200 19.54 15.59 2.65
CA THR A 200 18.18 15.85 3.11
C THR A 200 18.18 17.16 3.88
N ILE A 201 17.38 18.12 3.44
CA ILE A 201 17.21 19.42 4.11
C ILE A 201 15.80 19.44 4.69
N HIS A 202 15.70 19.54 6.01
CA HIS A 202 14.41 19.65 6.69
C HIS A 202 13.94 21.11 6.71
N PHE A 203 12.68 21.36 6.40
CA PHE A 203 12.02 22.65 6.55
C PHE A 203 10.77 22.50 7.43
N SER A 204 10.43 23.55 8.16
CA SER A 204 9.41 23.59 9.20
C SER A 204 8.14 24.26 8.71
N ASP A 205 8.26 25.19 7.76
CA ASP A 205 7.17 25.96 7.19
C ASP A 205 7.41 26.29 5.69
N GLY A 206 6.38 26.84 5.04
CA GLY A 206 6.44 27.21 3.63
C GLY A 206 7.38 28.39 3.33
N GLU A 207 7.62 29.27 4.29
CA GLU A 207 8.54 30.41 4.13
C GLU A 207 10.00 29.95 4.14
N GLU A 208 10.32 28.96 4.97
CA GLU A 208 11.60 28.27 5.04
C GLU A 208 11.87 27.50 3.75
N PHE A 209 10.85 26.83 3.18
CA PHE A 209 10.97 26.21 1.86
C PHE A 209 11.31 27.23 0.75
N GLU A 210 10.61 28.37 0.69
CA GLU A 210 10.87 29.41 -0.34
C GLU A 210 12.26 30.05 -0.19
N ARG A 211 12.72 30.25 1.04
CA ARG A 211 14.08 30.72 1.35
C ARG A 211 15.14 29.72 0.87
N LEU A 212 14.96 28.43 1.18
CA LEU A 212 15.83 27.35 0.73
C LEU A 212 15.84 27.22 -0.79
N ARG A 213 14.66 27.33 -1.44
CA ARG A 213 14.53 27.32 -2.89
C ARG A 213 15.35 28.44 -3.52
N THR A 214 15.26 29.65 -2.97
CA THR A 214 16.00 30.83 -3.45
C THR A 214 17.51 30.63 -3.29
N LEU A 215 17.98 30.17 -2.13
CA LEU A 215 19.39 29.85 -1.88
C LEU A 215 19.95 28.79 -2.83
N LEU A 216 19.17 27.74 -3.15
CA LEU A 216 19.61 26.66 -4.04
C LEU A 216 19.59 27.04 -5.52
N THR A 217 18.72 27.97 -5.93
CA THR A 217 18.59 28.39 -7.34
C THR A 217 19.41 29.62 -7.69
N GLN A 218 20.04 30.27 -6.72
CA GLN A 218 20.81 31.50 -6.95
C GLN A 218 22.06 31.32 -7.83
N ASP A 219 22.56 30.10 -8.07
CA ASP A 219 23.83 29.94 -8.82
C ASP A 219 23.99 28.70 -9.74
N SER A 220 22.92 28.02 -10.17
CA SER A 220 23.09 26.96 -11.17
C SER A 220 21.83 26.62 -11.97
N ARG A 221 21.75 27.15 -13.19
CA ARG A 221 21.02 26.48 -14.28
C ARG A 221 21.92 25.37 -14.83
N PRO A 222 21.67 24.07 -14.57
CA PRO A 222 22.40 23.02 -15.27
C PRO A 222 22.03 23.04 -16.77
N LYS A 223 23.03 23.04 -17.66
CA LYS A 223 22.80 22.78 -19.09
C LYS A 223 22.21 21.36 -19.21
N LEU A 224 20.92 21.28 -19.50
CA LEU A 224 20.23 20.04 -19.86
C LEU A 224 20.99 19.37 -21.01
N ARG A 225 21.62 18.21 -20.74
CA ARG A 225 22.05 17.31 -21.79
C ARG A 225 20.81 16.57 -22.29
N VAL A 226 20.27 17.05 -23.40
CA VAL A 226 19.28 16.31 -24.19
C VAL A 226 20.01 15.09 -24.78
N ALA A 227 19.54 13.89 -24.43
CA ALA A 227 19.97 12.67 -25.10
C ALA A 227 19.33 12.64 -26.50
N GLY A 228 20.16 12.55 -27.53
CA GLY A 228 19.76 12.21 -28.89
C GLY A 228 19.68 10.71 -29.08
#